data_AF-A0A258CL59-F1
#
_entry.id   AF-A0A258CL59-F1
#
_cell.length_a   1.000
_cell.length_b   1.000
_cell.length_c   1.000
_cell.angle_alpha   90.00
_cell.angle_beta   90.00
_cell.angle_gamma   90.00
#
_symmetry.space_group_name_H-M   'P 1'
#
loop_
_entity.id
_entity.type
_entity.pdbx_description
1 polymer ?
#
loop_
_entity_poly.entity_id
_entity_poly.type
_entity_poly.pdbx_seq_one_letter_code
_entity_poly.pdbx_strand_id
1 'polypeptide(L)'
;HPRGLPPTGMLAWFSGTRRYRYTEERLHAGEPLYAIGDFRTAGGGRQGFDRQAAKGQVLREWKGNYAGLLQRFDSNGDGQIDQAEWHRVRLAAGFEAEDRHRLASARAAQHRLVRPEQNLPFVLSSHGEEVLARRYRWQAAGGALLCLCGALLLASRLA
;
A
#
# COMPACT_ATOMS: atom_id res chain seq x y z
N HIS A 1 15.11 -17.81 12.99
CA HIS A 1 15.13 -19.29 13.02
C HIS A 1 15.71 -19.78 14.34
N PRO A 2 14.96 -20.46 15.22
CA PRO A 2 15.58 -21.26 16.26
C PRO A 2 15.85 -22.67 15.73
N ARG A 3 17.12 -23.06 15.74
CA ARG A 3 17.62 -24.41 15.44
C ARG A 3 17.59 -25.21 16.75
N GLY A 4 16.71 -26.20 16.86
CA GLY A 4 16.73 -27.13 17.99
C GLY A 4 15.69 -28.23 17.84
N LEU A 5 16.13 -29.49 17.88
CA LEU A 5 15.25 -30.66 17.91
C LEU A 5 14.56 -30.74 19.28
N PRO A 6 13.23 -30.99 19.35
CA PRO A 6 12.55 -31.12 20.63
C PRO A 6 13.05 -32.37 21.37
N PRO A 7 13.30 -32.30 22.68
CA PRO A 7 13.68 -33.47 23.46
C PRO A 7 12.52 -34.46 23.50
N THR A 8 12.81 -35.72 23.21
CA THR A 8 11.84 -36.83 23.21
C THR A 8 12.04 -37.72 24.43
N GLY A 9 10.99 -37.97 25.20
CA GLY A 9 11.00 -38.83 26.38
C GLY A 9 9.97 -38.45 27.44
N MET A 10 9.81 -39.29 28.48
CA MET A 10 8.82 -39.13 29.55
C MET A 10 8.95 -37.81 30.34
N LEU A 11 10.14 -37.21 30.35
CA LEU A 11 10.43 -35.90 30.96
C LEU A 11 9.82 -34.70 30.19
N ALA A 12 9.47 -34.85 28.92
CA ALA A 12 8.85 -33.80 28.10
C ALA A 12 7.34 -33.62 28.38
N TRP A 13 6.69 -34.58 29.05
CA TRP A 13 5.29 -34.47 29.44
C TRP A 13 5.10 -33.66 30.73
N PHE A 14 6.06 -33.74 31.66
CA PHE A 14 6.01 -33.05 32.95
C PHE A 14 6.63 -31.64 32.93
N SER A 15 7.56 -31.38 32.03
CA SER A 15 8.07 -30.03 31.82
C SER A 15 7.14 -29.30 30.84
N GLY A 16 6.46 -28.25 31.31
CA GLY A 16 5.59 -27.36 30.53
C GLY A 16 6.35 -26.56 29.45
N THR A 17 7.16 -27.24 28.66
CA THR A 17 7.91 -26.70 27.54
C THR A 17 6.91 -26.30 26.48
N ARG A 18 6.68 -24.98 26.38
CA ARG A 18 5.86 -24.36 25.34
C ARG A 18 6.36 -24.85 23.97
N ARG A 19 5.62 -25.77 23.36
CA ARG A 19 5.77 -26.10 21.94
C ARG A 19 5.49 -24.83 21.17
N TYR A 20 6.54 -24.19 20.69
CA TYR A 20 6.42 -23.07 19.77
C TYR A 20 5.88 -23.61 18.45
N ARG A 21 4.57 -23.43 18.22
CA ARG A 21 3.93 -23.68 16.93
C ARG A 21 4.03 -22.41 16.10
N TYR A 22 4.66 -22.52 14.94
CA TYR A 22 4.59 -21.49 13.92
C TYR A 22 3.39 -21.76 13.04
N THR A 23 2.52 -20.76 12.91
CA THR A 23 1.47 -20.73 11.89
C THR A 23 1.88 -19.67 10.89
N GLU A 24 2.05 -20.07 9.63
CA GLU A 24 2.25 -19.14 8.52
C GLU A 24 0.94 -19.04 7.75
N GLU A 25 0.47 -17.82 7.53
CA GLU A 25 -0.67 -17.52 6.66
C GLU A 25 -0.14 -16.79 5.43
N ARG A 26 -0.54 -17.22 4.23
CA ARG A 26 -0.03 -16.72 2.96
C ARG A 26 -1.20 -16.34 2.06
N LEU A 27 -1.02 -15.27 1.30
CA LEU A 27 -1.92 -14.89 0.22
C LEU A 27 -1.29 -15.40 -1.09
N HIS A 28 -2.02 -16.23 -1.83
CA HIS A 28 -1.52 -16.76 -3.10
C HIS A 28 -1.91 -15.87 -4.28
N ALA A 29 -1.04 -15.79 -5.28
CA ALA A 29 -1.34 -15.07 -6.52
C ALA A 29 -2.50 -15.76 -7.25
N GLY A 30 -3.49 -14.97 -7.68
CA GLY A 30 -4.68 -15.46 -8.39
C GLY A 30 -5.88 -15.76 -7.48
N GLU A 31 -5.73 -15.69 -6.16
CA GLU A 31 -6.86 -15.81 -5.23
C GLU A 31 -7.60 -14.46 -5.08
N PRO A 32 -8.92 -14.49 -4.86
CA PRO A 32 -9.68 -13.27 -4.59
C PRO A 32 -9.20 -12.63 -3.28
N LEU A 33 -8.82 -11.36 -3.34
CA LEU A 33 -8.39 -10.58 -2.20
C LEU A 33 -9.48 -9.56 -1.82
N TYR A 34 -10.05 -9.72 -0.64
CA TYR A 34 -10.87 -8.70 -0.02
C TYR A 34 -9.96 -7.71 0.73
N ALA A 35 -10.08 -6.43 0.40
CA ALA A 35 -9.22 -5.42 1.01
C ALA A 35 -9.99 -4.12 1.30
N ILE A 36 -9.84 -3.59 2.52
CA ILE A 36 -10.32 -2.28 2.95
C ILE A 36 -9.15 -1.47 3.47
N GLY A 37 -9.04 -0.22 3.01
CA GLY A 37 -8.04 0.73 3.46
C GLY A 37 -7.99 1.94 2.52
N ASP A 38 -6.95 2.76 2.68
CA ASP A 38 -6.70 3.89 1.79
C ASP A 38 -6.09 3.39 0.48
N PHE A 39 -6.94 3.21 -0.53
CA PHE A 39 -6.52 2.81 -1.87
C PHE A 39 -6.10 4.03 -2.68
N ARG A 40 -4.84 4.04 -3.11
CA ARG A 40 -4.27 5.09 -3.98
C ARG A 40 -3.63 4.45 -5.18
N THR A 41 -3.93 4.99 -6.36
CA THR A 41 -3.26 4.62 -7.60
C THR A 41 -2.24 5.69 -7.94
N ALA A 42 -0.98 5.29 -8.10
CA ALA A 42 0.10 6.16 -8.55
C ALA A 42 0.50 5.80 -9.99
N GLY A 43 0.88 6.80 -10.79
CA GLY A 43 1.23 6.60 -12.19
C GLY A 43 0.03 6.54 -13.14
N GLY A 44 0.25 6.01 -14.34
CA GLY A 44 -0.78 5.90 -15.39
C GLY A 44 -1.33 7.25 -15.88
N GLY A 45 -0.56 8.34 -15.75
CA GLY A 45 -0.97 9.69 -16.18
C GLY A 45 -2.09 10.34 -15.36
N ARG A 46 -2.53 9.71 -14.26
CA ARG A 46 -3.66 10.21 -13.44
C ARG A 46 -3.24 11.21 -12.36
N GLN A 47 -1.94 11.41 -12.16
CA GLN A 47 -1.41 12.38 -11.21
C GLN A 47 -1.36 13.76 -11.86
N GLY A 48 -1.89 14.78 -11.18
CA GLY A 48 -1.82 16.16 -11.64
C GLY A 48 -0.37 16.59 -11.85
N PHE A 49 -0.05 17.09 -13.05
CA PHE A 49 1.28 17.55 -13.38
C PHE A 49 1.43 19.05 -13.09
N ASP A 50 2.14 19.39 -12.01
CA ASP A 50 2.60 20.76 -11.80
C ASP A 50 3.91 21.00 -12.58
N ARG A 51 3.75 21.60 -13.76
CA ARG A 51 4.86 21.94 -14.65
C ARG A 51 5.88 22.87 -13.98
N GLN A 52 5.44 23.82 -13.16
CA GLN A 52 6.35 24.80 -12.55
C GLN A 52 7.17 24.16 -11.44
N ALA A 53 6.54 23.35 -10.59
CA ALA A 53 7.24 22.59 -9.56
C ALA A 53 8.26 21.61 -10.18
N ALA A 54 7.87 20.88 -11.23
CA ALA A 54 8.74 19.92 -11.92
C ALA A 54 9.95 20.61 -12.58
N LYS A 55 9.72 21.72 -13.30
CA LYS A 55 10.81 22.54 -13.86
C LYS A 55 11.74 23.07 -12.77
N GLY A 56 11.18 23.54 -11.66
CA GLY A 56 11.96 24.02 -10.52
C GLY A 56 12.85 22.95 -9.91
N GLN A 57 12.37 21.69 -9.86
CA GLN A 57 13.16 20.56 -9.41
C GLN A 57 14.34 20.27 -10.33
N VAL A 58 14.12 20.21 -11.65
CA VAL A 58 15.20 20.03 -12.64
C VAL A 58 16.26 21.13 -12.52
N LEU A 59 15.84 22.38 -12.38
CA LEU A 59 16.76 23.51 -12.19
C LEU A 59 17.58 23.39 -10.90
N ARG A 60 16.99 22.93 -9.79
CA ARG A 60 17.72 22.70 -8.53
C ARG A 60 18.77 21.59 -8.69
N GLU A 61 18.41 20.49 -9.34
CA GLU A 61 19.34 19.39 -9.63
C GLU A 61 20.52 19.85 -10.47
N TRP A 62 20.26 20.61 -11.55
CA TRP A 62 21.32 21.12 -12.41
C TRP A 62 22.20 22.15 -11.71
N LYS A 63 21.63 23.04 -10.89
CA LYS A 63 22.40 23.96 -10.06
C LYS A 63 23.27 23.24 -9.02
N GLY A 64 22.82 22.10 -8.51
CA GLY A 64 23.60 21.23 -7.62
C GLY A 64 24.84 20.64 -8.30
N ASN A 65 24.82 20.49 -9.63
CA ASN A 65 25.97 20.11 -10.45
C ASN A 65 26.38 21.25 -11.39
N TYR A 66 26.94 22.31 -10.82
CA TYR A 66 27.28 23.52 -11.58
C TYR A 66 28.30 23.26 -12.70
N ALA A 67 29.29 22.37 -12.48
CA ALA A 67 30.28 22.02 -13.50
C ALA A 67 29.62 21.38 -14.75
N GLY A 68 28.68 20.45 -14.53
CA GLY A 68 27.90 19.86 -15.63
C GLY A 68 26.91 20.83 -16.27
N LEU A 69 26.45 21.85 -15.53
CA LEU A 69 25.60 22.91 -16.07
C LEU A 69 26.40 23.83 -17.00
N LEU A 70 27.59 24.28 -16.59
CA LEU A 70 28.50 25.07 -17.42
C LEU A 70 28.83 24.32 -18.72
N GLN A 71 29.32 23.08 -18.62
CA GLN A 71 29.68 22.29 -19.80
C GLN A 71 28.56 22.16 -20.85
N ARG A 72 27.29 22.20 -20.41
CA ARG A 72 26.12 22.03 -21.28
C ARG A 72 25.58 23.32 -21.87
N PHE A 73 25.77 24.46 -21.20
CA PHE A 73 25.07 25.70 -21.53
C PHE A 73 25.98 26.92 -21.71
N ASP A 74 27.17 26.91 -21.11
CA ASP A 74 28.21 27.90 -21.34
C ASP A 74 28.72 27.74 -22.79
N SER A 75 28.27 28.64 -23.66
CA SER A 75 28.62 28.63 -25.07
C SER A 75 29.82 29.52 -25.37
N ASN A 76 30.11 30.49 -24.50
CA ASN A 76 31.14 31.50 -24.69
C ASN A 76 32.46 31.13 -23.97
N GLY A 77 32.43 30.15 -23.08
CA GLY A 77 33.56 29.62 -22.32
C GLY A 77 34.04 30.53 -21.19
N ASP A 78 33.21 31.46 -20.70
CA ASP A 78 33.59 32.42 -19.68
C ASP A 78 33.48 31.88 -18.24
N GLY A 79 32.99 30.64 -18.08
CA GLY A 79 32.82 29.98 -16.79
C GLY A 79 31.63 30.51 -15.97
N GLN A 80 30.78 31.34 -16.57
CA GLN A 80 29.54 31.85 -16.02
C GLN A 80 28.38 31.49 -16.96
N ILE A 81 27.16 31.78 -16.52
CA ILE A 81 25.97 31.61 -17.34
C ILE A 81 25.30 32.97 -17.42
N ASP A 82 25.30 33.55 -18.63
CA ASP A 82 24.69 34.85 -18.89
C ASP A 82 23.16 34.75 -18.99
N GLN A 83 22.49 35.89 -19.19
CA GLN A 83 21.02 35.92 -19.25
C GLN A 83 20.43 35.13 -20.43
N ALA A 84 21.12 35.10 -21.58
CA ALA A 84 20.70 34.36 -22.76
C ALA A 84 20.90 32.85 -22.58
N GLU A 85 22.00 32.45 -21.95
CA GLU A 85 22.27 31.08 -21.54
C GLU A 85 21.27 30.61 -20.48
N TRP A 86 20.94 31.44 -19.49
CA TRP A 86 19.89 31.14 -18.51
C TRP A 86 18.51 30.98 -19.15
N HIS A 87 18.22 31.71 -20.23
CA HIS A 87 17.00 31.50 -20.99
C HIS A 87 16.98 30.09 -21.62
N ARG A 88 18.08 29.66 -22.24
CA ARG A 88 18.25 28.30 -22.77
C ARG A 88 18.15 27.21 -21.70
N VAL A 89 18.79 27.43 -20.54
CA VAL A 89 18.69 26.54 -19.37
C VAL A 89 17.24 26.38 -18.93
N ARG A 90 16.49 27.48 -18.81
CA ARG A 90 15.08 27.43 -18.40
C ARG A 90 14.18 26.74 -19.42
N LEU A 91 14.45 26.87 -20.72
CA LEU A 91 13.72 26.14 -21.75
C LEU A 91 14.03 24.65 -21.69
N ALA A 92 15.31 24.28 -21.65
CA ALA A 92 15.75 22.90 -21.56
C ALA A 92 15.22 22.20 -20.30
N ALA A 93 15.20 22.89 -19.15
CA ALA A 93 14.65 22.35 -17.92
C ALA A 93 13.13 22.11 -18.01
N GLY A 94 12.41 22.93 -18.78
CA GLY A 94 10.99 22.72 -19.06
C GLY A 94 10.75 21.45 -19.88
N PHE A 95 11.50 21.26 -20.96
CA PHE A 95 11.41 20.06 -21.80
C PHE A 95 11.79 18.79 -21.05
N GLU A 96 12.88 18.83 -20.27
CA GLU A 96 13.31 17.71 -19.42
C GLU A 96 12.23 17.33 -18.41
N ALA A 97 11.59 18.31 -17.76
CA ALA A 97 10.51 18.06 -16.81
C ALA A 97 9.29 17.41 -17.47
N GLU A 98 8.91 17.85 -18.67
CA GLU A 98 7.83 17.26 -19.45
C GLU A 98 8.17 15.83 -19.92
N ASP A 99 9.40 15.58 -20.33
CA ASP A 99 9.85 14.26 -20.75
C ASP A 99 9.86 13.26 -19.59
N ARG A 100 10.42 13.65 -18.44
CA ARG A 100 10.36 12.86 -17.20
C ARG A 100 8.93 12.56 -16.79
N HIS A 101 8.03 13.54 -16.91
CA HIS A 101 6.62 13.30 -16.61
C HIS A 101 5.98 12.31 -17.58
N ARG A 102 6.26 12.43 -18.90
CA ARG A 102 5.77 11.47 -19.90
C ARG A 102 6.26 10.05 -19.59
N LEU A 103 7.54 9.89 -19.31
CA LEU A 103 8.13 8.59 -18.94
C LEU A 103 7.53 8.03 -17.64
N ALA A 104 7.33 8.88 -16.63
CA ALA A 104 6.71 8.47 -15.36
C ALA A 104 5.23 8.07 -15.55
N SER A 105 4.51 8.80 -16.41
CA SER A 105 3.10 8.53 -16.73
C SER A 105 2.91 7.29 -17.60
N ALA A 106 3.89 6.95 -18.44
CA ALA A 106 3.91 5.73 -19.24
C ALA A 106 4.19 4.46 -18.43
N ARG A 107 4.70 4.58 -17.20
CA ARG A 107 4.89 3.43 -16.31
C ARG A 107 3.53 2.86 -15.89
N ALA A 108 3.46 1.54 -15.78
CA ALA A 108 2.28 0.83 -15.31
C ALA A 108 1.79 1.42 -13.98
N ALA A 109 0.47 1.61 -13.88
CA ALA A 109 -0.14 2.14 -12.67
C ALA A 109 0.20 1.22 -11.49
N GLN A 110 0.74 1.81 -10.43
CA GLN A 110 1.01 1.11 -9.19
C GLN A 110 -0.15 1.36 -8.24
N HIS A 111 -0.83 0.29 -7.89
CA HIS A 111 -1.92 0.32 -6.92
C HIS A 111 -1.34 0.08 -5.53
N ARG A 112 -1.59 1.01 -4.60
CA ARG A 112 -1.13 0.92 -3.22
C ARG A 112 -2.32 1.01 -2.29
N LEU A 113 -2.43 0.06 -1.37
CA LEU A 113 -3.37 0.11 -0.27
C LEU A 113 -2.59 0.36 1.03
N VAL A 114 -2.99 1.37 1.80
CA VAL A 114 -2.31 1.76 3.04
C VAL A 114 -3.31 1.72 4.19
N ARG A 115 -2.80 1.53 5.42
CA ARG A 115 -3.59 1.75 6.62
C ARG A 115 -4.05 3.23 6.65
N PRO A 116 -5.36 3.51 6.77
CA PRO A 116 -5.86 4.88 6.88
C PRO A 116 -5.37 5.54 8.17
N GLU A 117 -5.23 6.86 8.17
CA GLU A 117 -4.73 7.62 9.33
C GLU A 117 -5.78 7.80 10.44
N GLN A 118 -7.06 7.78 10.08
CA GLN A 118 -8.17 7.83 11.03
C GLN A 118 -8.46 6.44 11.59
N ASN A 119 -9.26 6.33 12.65
CA ASN A 119 -9.74 5.06 13.27
C ASN A 119 -10.63 4.19 12.35
N LEU A 120 -10.35 4.23 11.05
CA LEU A 120 -10.98 3.45 10.00
C LEU A 120 -10.34 2.07 9.93
N PRO A 121 -11.14 1.03 9.62
CA PRO A 121 -10.64 -0.33 9.56
C PRO A 121 -9.65 -0.51 8.40
N PHE A 122 -8.60 -1.29 8.66
CA PHE A 122 -7.68 -1.80 7.64
C PHE A 122 -7.80 -3.32 7.60
N VAL A 123 -8.32 -3.87 6.51
CA VAL A 123 -8.63 -5.29 6.37
C VAL A 123 -7.97 -5.82 5.10
N LEU A 124 -7.32 -6.98 5.21
CA LEU A 124 -6.81 -7.78 4.11
C LEU A 124 -7.22 -9.23 4.38
N SER A 125 -7.97 -9.84 3.46
CA SER A 125 -8.49 -11.21 3.62
C SER A 125 -8.49 -11.93 2.28
N SER A 126 -7.96 -13.17 2.25
CA SER A 126 -8.07 -14.09 1.11
C SER A 126 -9.48 -14.70 0.94
N HIS A 127 -10.36 -14.47 1.92
CA HIS A 127 -11.73 -14.96 1.87
C HIS A 127 -12.64 -13.77 1.56
N GLY A 128 -13.35 -13.87 0.44
CA GLY A 128 -14.40 -12.91 0.09
C GLY A 128 -15.42 -12.80 1.22
N GLU A 129 -15.97 -11.59 1.37
CA GLU A 129 -16.98 -11.21 2.37
C GLU A 129 -18.12 -12.25 2.54
N GLU A 130 -18.42 -12.99 1.47
CA GLU A 130 -19.41 -14.07 1.43
C GLU A 130 -19.23 -15.17 2.48
N VAL A 131 -17.99 -15.54 2.83
CA VAL A 131 -17.74 -16.62 3.80
C VAL A 131 -18.02 -16.14 5.23
N LEU A 132 -17.69 -14.89 5.53
CA LEU A 132 -17.96 -14.28 6.84
C LEU A 132 -19.46 -13.98 6.98
N ALA A 133 -20.07 -13.37 5.97
CA ALA A 133 -21.49 -13.03 5.98
C ALA A 133 -22.37 -14.26 6.16
N ARG A 134 -22.04 -15.39 5.51
CA ARG A 134 -22.81 -16.63 5.67
C ARG A 134 -22.77 -17.16 7.10
N ARG A 135 -21.60 -17.15 7.75
CA ARG A 135 -21.45 -17.63 9.14
C ARG A 135 -22.25 -16.77 10.13
N TYR A 136 -22.17 -15.45 9.99
CA TYR A 136 -22.95 -14.54 10.85
C TYR A 136 -24.45 -14.66 10.64
N ARG A 137 -24.91 -14.88 9.40
CA ARG A 137 -26.34 -15.10 9.11
C ARG A 137 -26.89 -16.37 9.78
N TRP A 138 -26.13 -17.47 9.78
CA TRP A 138 -26.55 -18.70 10.46
C TRP A 138 -26.57 -18.55 11.98
N GLN A 139 -25.61 -17.81 12.56
CA GLN A 139 -25.61 -17.51 14.00
C GLN A 139 -26.82 -16.63 14.39
N ALA A 140 -27.12 -15.61 13.60
CA ALA A 140 -28.29 -14.76 13.80
C ALA A 140 -29.60 -15.55 13.68
N ALA A 141 -29.72 -16.42 12.67
CA ALA A 141 -30.87 -17.30 12.51
C ALA A 141 -31.03 -18.28 13.69
N GLY A 142 -29.93 -18.87 14.17
CA GLY A 142 -29.94 -19.74 15.34
C GLY A 142 -30.37 -19.01 16.62
N GLY A 143 -29.85 -17.79 16.84
CA GLY A 143 -30.26 -16.94 17.96
C GLY A 143 -31.74 -16.55 17.89
N ALA A 144 -32.23 -16.16 16.71
CA ALA A 144 -33.64 -15.83 16.51
C ALA A 144 -34.56 -17.03 16.79
N LEU A 145 -34.19 -18.23 16.35
CA LEU A 145 -34.93 -19.46 16.65
C LEU A 145 -34.98 -19.72 18.15
N LEU A 146 -33.86 -19.57 18.86
CA LEU A 146 -33.77 -19.73 20.32
C LEU A 146 -34.69 -18.77 21.07
N CYS A 147 -34.71 -17.50 20.66
CA CYS A 147 -35.62 -16.49 21.23
C CYS A 147 -37.09 -16.86 20.98
N LEU A 148 -37.44 -17.30 19.78
CA LEU A 148 -38.81 -17.72 19.45
C LEU A 148 -39.24 -18.96 20.25
N CYS A 149 -38.36 -19.97 20.36
CA CYS A 149 -38.62 -21.15 21.19
C CYS A 149 -38.78 -20.77 22.67
N GLY A 150 -37.94 -19.88 23.20
CA GLY A 150 -38.06 -19.38 24.56
C GLY A 150 -39.38 -18.64 24.80
N ALA A 151 -39.80 -17.79 23.85
CA ALA A 151 -41.07 -17.08 23.93
C ALA A 151 -42.29 -18.03 23.88
N LEU A 152 -42.26 -19.05 23.01
CA LEU A 152 -43.32 -20.06 22.93
C LEU A 152 -43.40 -20.91 24.20
N LEU A 153 -42.26 -21.32 24.76
CA LEU A 153 -42.22 -22.04 26.03
C LEU A 153 -42.79 -21.19 27.17
N LEU A 154 -42.44 -19.91 27.24
CA LEU A 154 -42.96 -18.99 28.24
C LEU A 154 -44.48 -18.79 28.08
N ALA A 155 -44.96 -18.61 26.84
CA ALA A 155 -46.40 -18.48 26.55
C ALA A 155 -47.17 -19.75 26.93
N SER A 156 -46.63 -20.94 26.65
CA SER A 156 -47.24 -22.23 27.03
C SER A 156 -47.26 -22.51 28.53
N ARG A 157 -46.47 -21.78 29.32
CA ARG A 157 -46.44 -21.88 30.79
C ARG A 157 -47.41 -20.89 31.46
N LEU A 158 -47.85 -19.86 30.72
CA LEU A 158 -48.76 -18.81 31.18
C LEU A 158 -50.20 -19.04 30.73
N ALA A 159 -50.42 -19.90 29.73
CA ALA A 159 -51.73 -20.39 29.29
C ALA A 159 -52.11 -21.68 30.01
#